data_AF-B0R2L0-F1
#
_entry.id   AF-B0R2L0-F1
#
_cell.length_a   1.000
_cell.length_b   1.000
_cell.length_c   1.000
_cell.angle_alpha   90.00
_cell.angle_beta   90.00
_cell.angle_gamma   90.00
#
_symmetry.space_group_name_H-M   'P 1'
#
loop_
_entity.id
_entity.type
_entity.pdbx_description
1 polymer ?
#
loop_
_entity_poly.entity_id
_entity_poly.type
_entity_poly.pdbx_seq_one_letter_code
_entity_poly.pdbx_strand_id
1 'polypeptide(L)'
;MVSLALLDDEGNLFGVINVVDALVVLFVVAVVTAGAAFVLQPEPAPEEPDLSSTHVTLDLGSQPNYIASEIGVGDTHDADENSELTITDVYRAPEDGQTRVTVRAELEGMANDDGMTYADAPLRLGRSLDIATNRYQVSGAIRSVGANASLPTDTTDVLLETGLPAVDADEVTVGDQLRIGGQTVATVETINAHATRDPNQHRVLVGLTLATISDGDTTRFGVTPVRRGNTLSLATDEYELDGRIQRVGTLEPPGTPTIRTVTLEISEVREDFAETFHAGMTERADDETIARVTNVDVEPSTLITTGDDGSVNVVDHPINRDVTLTTDLQVREATTGTTFKGRSLQQGSTVVLDLGTTTIEATVVNADA
;
A
#
# COMPACT_ATOMS: atom_id res chain seq x y z
N MET A 1 95.30 -10.14 -42.66
CA MET A 1 95.53 -9.29 -41.47
C MET A 1 95.75 -7.87 -41.92
N VAL A 2 94.78 -6.99 -41.70
CA VAL A 2 94.96 -5.54 -41.62
C VAL A 2 94.21 -5.14 -40.36
N SER A 3 94.94 -4.68 -39.34
CA SER A 3 94.35 -4.19 -38.09
C SER A 3 93.87 -2.78 -38.33
N LEU A 4 92.55 -2.52 -38.30
CA LEU A 4 92.05 -1.15 -38.21
C LEU A 4 92.32 -0.67 -36.78
N ALA A 5 93.32 0.19 -36.61
CA ALA A 5 93.46 0.95 -35.38
C ALA A 5 92.29 1.94 -35.31
N LEU A 6 91.44 1.79 -34.30
CA LEU A 6 90.26 2.67 -34.10
C LEU A 6 90.66 4.10 -33.68
N LEU A 7 91.87 4.28 -33.14
CA LEU A 7 92.40 5.54 -32.64
C LEU A 7 93.83 5.74 -33.18
N ASP A 8 94.17 6.96 -33.64
CA ASP A 8 95.54 7.34 -34.04
C ASP A 8 96.33 8.01 -32.89
N ASP A 9 97.64 8.18 -33.07
CA ASP A 9 98.57 8.76 -32.08
C ASP A 9 98.32 10.26 -31.82
N GLU A 10 97.48 10.92 -32.63
CA GLU A 10 97.02 12.29 -32.44
C GLU A 10 95.63 12.39 -31.75
N GLY A 11 95.02 11.25 -31.39
CA GLY A 11 93.75 11.20 -30.66
C GLY A 11 92.50 11.36 -31.53
N ASN A 12 92.56 11.00 -32.81
CA ASN A 12 91.40 11.01 -33.71
C ASN A 12 90.79 9.60 -33.85
N LEU A 13 89.46 9.52 -33.85
CA LEU A 13 88.68 8.30 -34.08
C LEU A 13 88.49 8.11 -35.59
N PHE A 14 88.91 6.96 -36.12
CA PHE A 14 88.91 6.63 -37.55
C PHE A 14 89.68 7.60 -38.48
N GLY A 15 90.60 8.43 -37.94
CA GLY A 15 91.45 9.34 -38.72
C GLY A 15 90.76 10.55 -39.35
N VAL A 16 89.51 10.86 -38.97
CA VAL A 16 88.74 11.99 -39.55
C VAL A 16 88.15 12.92 -38.49
N ILE A 17 87.96 12.48 -37.24
CA ILE A 17 87.29 13.25 -36.18
C ILE A 17 88.08 13.17 -34.87
N ASN A 18 88.31 14.29 -34.19
CA ASN A 18 88.99 14.33 -32.88
C ASN A 18 88.14 13.60 -31.82
N VAL A 19 88.75 12.71 -31.02
CA VAL A 19 88.03 11.87 -30.05
C VAL A 19 87.31 12.69 -28.97
N VAL A 20 87.85 13.87 -28.63
CA VAL A 20 87.24 14.78 -27.65
C VAL A 20 85.94 15.36 -28.21
N ASP A 21 85.94 15.75 -29.48
CA ASP A 21 84.77 16.30 -30.16
C ASP A 21 83.68 15.23 -30.36
N ALA A 22 84.09 13.99 -30.65
CA ALA A 22 83.18 12.85 -30.70
C ALA A 22 82.48 12.58 -29.36
N LEU A 23 83.19 12.71 -28.23
CA LEU A 23 82.60 12.58 -26.90
C LEU A 23 81.66 13.74 -26.55
N VAL A 24 81.99 14.97 -26.94
CA VAL A 24 81.12 16.14 -26.73
C VAL A 24 79.83 15.99 -27.53
N VAL A 25 79.92 15.57 -28.80
CA VAL A 25 78.73 15.30 -29.63
C VAL A 25 77.89 14.18 -29.01
N LEU A 26 78.52 13.10 -28.53
CA LEU A 26 77.79 12.02 -27.85
C LEU A 26 77.09 12.52 -26.59
N PHE A 27 77.74 13.38 -25.80
CA PHE A 27 77.16 13.98 -24.60
C PHE A 27 75.98 14.90 -24.94
N VAL A 28 76.12 15.76 -25.95
CA VAL A 28 75.03 16.63 -26.42
C VAL A 28 73.86 15.79 -26.95
N VAL A 29 74.12 14.75 -27.72
CA VAL A 29 73.08 13.82 -28.20
C VAL A 29 72.40 13.11 -27.03
N ALA A 30 73.14 12.69 -26.00
CA ALA A 30 72.58 12.07 -24.80
C ALA A 30 71.71 13.05 -24.00
N VAL A 31 72.14 14.31 -23.84
CA VAL A 31 71.38 15.35 -23.15
C VAL A 31 70.13 15.74 -23.95
N VAL A 32 70.24 15.86 -25.27
CA VAL A 32 69.09 16.17 -26.14
C VAL A 32 68.10 15.02 -26.18
N THR A 33 68.56 13.77 -26.25
CA THR A 33 67.66 12.61 -26.21
C THR A 33 67.02 12.44 -24.84
N ALA A 34 67.75 12.68 -23.74
CA ALA A 34 67.18 12.68 -22.38
C ALA A 34 66.18 13.82 -22.18
N GLY A 35 66.49 15.02 -22.65
CA GLY A 35 65.59 16.18 -22.57
C GLY A 35 64.34 16.02 -23.43
N ALA A 36 64.48 15.51 -24.66
CA ALA A 36 63.35 15.19 -25.54
C ALA A 36 62.48 14.07 -24.95
N ALA A 37 63.08 13.05 -24.32
CA ALA A 37 62.33 11.99 -23.64
C ALA A 37 61.52 12.52 -22.45
N PHE A 38 62.04 13.49 -21.70
CA PHE A 38 61.34 14.09 -20.55
C PHE A 38 60.19 15.03 -20.97
N VAL A 39 60.36 15.78 -22.07
CA VAL A 39 59.31 16.66 -22.60
C VAL A 39 58.21 15.88 -23.35
N LEU A 40 58.55 14.72 -23.91
CA LEU A 40 57.60 13.85 -24.61
C LEU A 40 57.03 12.74 -23.71
N GLN A 41 57.36 12.73 -22.41
CA GLN A 41 56.69 11.86 -21.46
C GLN A 41 55.23 12.31 -21.36
N PRO A 42 54.25 11.48 -21.75
CA PRO A 42 52.86 11.79 -21.47
C PRO A 42 52.73 11.94 -19.96
N GLU A 43 52.07 13.01 -19.51
CA GLU A 43 51.69 13.13 -18.11
C GLU A 43 50.95 11.83 -17.73
N PRO A 44 51.29 11.20 -16.59
CA PRO A 44 50.53 10.05 -16.13
C PRO A 44 49.07 10.49 -16.07
N ALA A 45 48.18 9.72 -16.72
CA ALA A 45 46.75 9.97 -16.62
C ALA A 45 46.39 10.02 -15.12
N PRO A 46 45.52 10.94 -14.69
CA PRO A 46 45.00 10.92 -13.33
C PRO A 46 44.51 9.50 -13.02
N GLU A 47 44.89 8.96 -11.87
CA GLU A 47 44.32 7.69 -11.41
C GLU A 47 42.81 7.89 -11.35
N GLU A 48 42.06 7.06 -12.09
CA GLU A 48 40.61 7.08 -12.00
C GLU A 48 40.21 6.74 -10.56
N PRO A 49 39.27 7.49 -9.96
CA PRO A 49 38.79 7.19 -8.62
C PRO A 49 38.26 5.76 -8.59
N ASP A 50 38.59 5.02 -7.53
CA ASP A 50 38.09 3.67 -7.33
C ASP A 50 36.63 3.77 -6.85
N LEU A 51 35.69 3.73 -7.80
CA LEU A 51 34.26 3.83 -7.53
C LEU A 51 33.63 2.44 -7.40
N SER A 52 32.70 2.32 -6.49
CA SER A 52 31.85 1.14 -6.31
C SER A 52 30.40 1.56 -6.22
N SER A 53 29.47 0.66 -6.57
CA SER A 53 28.04 0.91 -6.40
C SER A 53 27.37 -0.08 -5.44
N THR A 54 26.34 0.41 -4.76
CA THR A 54 25.48 -0.42 -3.91
C THR A 54 24.07 0.15 -3.87
N HIS A 55 23.09 -0.64 -3.47
CA HIS A 55 21.74 -0.11 -3.29
C HIS A 55 21.40 0.14 -1.83
N VAL A 56 20.66 1.22 -1.60
CA VAL A 56 20.09 1.58 -0.31
C VAL A 56 18.58 1.68 -0.39
N THR A 57 17.91 1.34 0.70
CA THR A 57 16.50 1.70 0.89
C THR A 57 16.46 2.95 1.76
N LEU A 58 15.83 4.01 1.26
CA LEU A 58 15.65 5.27 1.97
C LEU A 58 14.19 5.44 2.35
N ASP A 59 13.95 5.72 3.63
CA ASP A 59 12.64 6.16 4.11
C ASP A 59 12.62 7.68 4.10
N LEU A 60 11.87 8.25 3.16
CA LEU A 60 11.75 9.71 2.98
C LEU A 60 10.69 10.31 3.90
N GLY A 61 10.01 9.49 4.71
CA GLY A 61 8.93 9.93 5.58
C GLY A 61 7.68 10.38 4.82
N SER A 62 6.83 11.14 5.50
CA SER A 62 5.59 11.67 4.96
C SER A 62 5.88 12.93 4.14
N GLN A 63 5.47 12.92 2.88
CA GLN A 63 5.69 13.98 1.91
C GLN A 63 4.34 14.58 1.48
N PRO A 64 4.23 15.90 1.25
CA PRO A 64 3.06 16.48 0.58
C PRO A 64 2.80 15.79 -0.77
N ASN A 65 1.55 15.58 -1.14
CA ASN A 65 1.19 14.82 -2.35
C ASN A 65 1.82 15.37 -3.64
N TYR A 66 1.99 16.69 -3.74
CA TYR A 66 2.64 17.33 -4.88
C TYR A 66 4.16 17.10 -4.91
N ILE A 67 4.84 16.87 -3.77
CA ILE A 67 6.26 16.47 -3.75
C ILE A 67 6.35 15.00 -4.02
N ALA A 68 5.56 14.20 -3.31
CA ALA A 68 5.54 12.77 -3.48
C ALA A 68 5.40 12.46 -4.96
N SER A 69 4.37 12.96 -5.64
CA SER A 69 4.08 12.70 -7.08
C SER A 69 5.22 13.02 -8.05
N GLU A 70 6.19 13.84 -7.64
CA GLU A 70 7.33 14.23 -8.47
C GLU A 70 8.54 13.29 -8.32
N ILE A 71 8.59 12.51 -7.23
CA ILE A 71 9.69 11.56 -6.98
C ILE A 71 9.55 10.34 -7.89
N GLY A 72 10.46 10.18 -8.85
CA GLY A 72 10.40 9.16 -9.89
C GLY A 72 11.61 8.22 -9.90
N VAL A 73 11.42 7.06 -10.55
CA VAL A 73 12.53 6.20 -10.94
C VAL A 73 13.35 6.89 -12.02
N GLY A 74 14.67 6.86 -11.88
CA GLY A 74 15.63 7.55 -12.75
C GLY A 74 16.01 8.95 -12.29
N ASP A 75 15.41 9.47 -11.22
CA ASP A 75 15.85 10.74 -10.63
C ASP A 75 17.24 10.59 -10.03
N THR A 76 18.13 11.55 -10.32
CA THR A 76 19.52 11.54 -9.87
C THR A 76 19.85 12.71 -8.92
N HIS A 77 20.85 12.51 -8.06
CA HIS A 77 21.43 13.52 -7.20
C HIS A 77 22.94 13.35 -7.04
N ASP A 78 23.69 14.33 -7.51
CA ASP A 78 25.14 14.46 -7.29
C ASP A 78 25.39 15.15 -5.94
N ALA A 79 25.91 14.40 -4.96
CA ALA A 79 26.33 14.98 -3.68
C ALA A 79 27.71 15.64 -3.78
N ASP A 80 28.60 15.05 -4.59
CA ASP A 80 29.93 15.55 -4.96
C ASP A 80 30.40 14.90 -6.27
N GLU A 81 31.64 15.17 -6.70
CA GLU A 81 32.21 14.68 -7.97
C GLU A 81 32.26 13.15 -8.08
N ASN A 82 32.18 12.41 -6.97
CA ASN A 82 32.36 10.96 -6.93
C ASN A 82 31.20 10.26 -6.21
N SER A 83 30.10 10.97 -5.94
CA SER A 83 28.97 10.46 -5.16
C SER A 83 27.65 10.78 -5.86
N GLU A 84 27.19 9.86 -6.70
CA GLU A 84 25.90 9.95 -7.38
C GLU A 84 24.87 9.02 -6.73
N LEU A 85 23.63 9.50 -6.58
CA LEU A 85 22.48 8.70 -6.18
C LEU A 85 21.50 8.64 -7.34
N THR A 86 21.04 7.44 -7.71
CA THR A 86 19.96 7.24 -8.71
C THR A 86 18.80 6.46 -8.08
N ILE A 87 17.59 7.00 -8.12
CA ILE A 87 16.39 6.30 -7.65
C ILE A 87 16.04 5.16 -8.62
N THR A 88 15.99 3.91 -8.13
CA THR A 88 15.70 2.72 -8.93
C THR A 88 14.29 2.17 -8.73
N ASP A 89 13.66 2.47 -7.60
CA ASP A 89 12.31 2.01 -7.27
C ASP A 89 11.64 2.95 -6.26
N VAL A 90 10.30 3.07 -6.34
CA VAL A 90 9.51 3.99 -5.50
C VAL A 90 8.25 3.28 -5.00
N TYR A 91 8.11 3.22 -3.68
CA TYR A 91 6.91 2.78 -2.98
C TYR A 91 6.22 3.98 -2.32
N ARG A 92 4.90 4.06 -2.49
CA ARG A 92 4.03 5.11 -1.95
C ARG A 92 2.86 4.49 -1.23
N ALA A 93 2.44 5.12 -0.14
CA ALA A 93 1.19 4.80 0.52
C ALA A 93 0.59 6.05 1.19
N PRO A 94 -0.73 6.14 1.33
CA PRO A 94 -1.38 7.19 2.10
C PRO A 94 -0.90 7.22 3.56
N GLU A 95 -0.75 8.42 4.12
CA GLU A 95 -0.47 8.68 5.55
C GLU A 95 -1.07 10.03 5.94
N ASP A 96 -2.23 10.05 6.61
CA ASP A 96 -2.89 11.25 7.18
C ASP A 96 -2.97 12.48 6.24
N GLY A 97 -3.49 12.28 5.02
CA GLY A 97 -3.59 13.33 4.00
C GLY A 97 -2.26 13.68 3.30
N GLN A 98 -1.18 13.02 3.69
CA GLN A 98 0.12 13.03 3.03
C GLN A 98 0.41 11.67 2.38
N THR A 99 1.57 11.54 1.75
CA THR A 99 2.07 10.29 1.19
C THR A 99 3.35 9.87 1.88
N ARG A 100 3.37 8.67 2.46
CA ARG A 100 4.62 8.03 2.88
C ARG A 100 5.39 7.56 1.65
N VAL A 101 6.66 7.97 1.52
CA VAL A 101 7.51 7.58 0.39
C VAL A 101 8.71 6.78 0.90
N THR A 102 8.90 5.59 0.32
CA THR A 102 10.11 4.77 0.48
C THR A 102 10.71 4.56 -0.90
N VAL A 103 12.01 4.79 -1.04
CA VAL A 103 12.70 4.61 -2.33
C VAL A 103 13.83 3.59 -2.21
N ARG A 104 14.08 2.86 -3.29
CA ARG A 104 15.35 2.20 -3.53
C ARG A 104 16.20 3.13 -4.37
N ALA A 105 17.46 3.29 -4.00
CA ALA A 105 18.41 4.04 -4.80
C ALA A 105 19.71 3.25 -4.95
N GLU A 106 20.29 3.30 -6.14
CA GLU A 106 21.69 2.97 -6.37
C GLU A 106 22.54 4.17 -5.94
N LEU A 107 23.56 3.91 -5.15
CA LEU A 107 24.60 4.87 -4.82
C LEU A 107 25.86 4.45 -5.55
N GLU A 108 26.53 5.41 -6.18
CA GLU A 108 27.93 5.34 -6.59
C GLU A 108 28.77 6.19 -5.64
N GLY A 109 29.99 5.76 -5.36
CA GLY A 109 30.80 6.31 -4.28
C GLY A 109 32.18 5.70 -4.20
N MET A 110 33.08 6.37 -3.48
CA MET A 110 34.46 5.90 -3.28
C MET A 110 34.51 4.56 -2.54
N ALA A 111 35.26 3.62 -3.10
CA ALA A 111 35.62 2.35 -2.49
C ALA A 111 36.88 2.51 -1.63
N ASN A 112 36.82 2.03 -0.39
CA ASN A 112 37.96 2.01 0.53
C ASN A 112 38.09 0.62 1.18
N ASP A 113 39.19 0.39 1.91
CA ASP A 113 39.42 -0.87 2.65
C ASP A 113 38.28 -1.23 3.63
N ASP A 114 37.61 -0.21 4.20
CA ASP A 114 36.48 -0.36 5.14
C ASP A 114 35.10 -0.49 4.44
N GLY A 115 35.10 -0.52 3.11
CA GLY A 115 33.90 -0.54 2.27
C GLY A 115 33.63 0.79 1.56
N MET A 116 32.43 0.92 1.02
CA MET A 116 32.02 2.08 0.21
C MET A 116 31.61 3.27 1.10
N THR A 117 31.99 4.47 0.68
CA THR A 117 31.54 5.75 1.22
C THR A 117 30.73 6.54 0.18
N TYR A 118 29.76 7.30 0.65
CA TYR A 118 28.96 8.24 -0.15
C TYR A 118 29.00 9.60 0.54
N ALA A 119 29.34 10.66 -0.19
CA ALA A 119 29.54 12.01 0.36
C ALA A 119 30.48 12.00 1.59
N ASP A 120 31.69 11.46 1.40
CA ASP A 120 32.77 11.32 2.39
C ASP A 120 32.40 10.60 3.70
N ALA A 121 31.32 9.83 3.71
CA ALA A 121 30.87 9.13 4.91
C ALA A 121 30.36 7.71 4.62
N PRO A 122 30.47 6.79 5.59
CA PRO A 122 30.01 5.41 5.43
C PRO A 122 28.48 5.30 5.39
N LEU A 123 27.98 4.22 4.78
CA LEU A 123 26.56 3.90 4.64
C LEU A 123 25.98 3.24 5.91
N ARG A 124 25.77 4.04 6.96
CA ARG A 124 25.21 3.55 8.24
C ARG A 124 23.68 3.65 8.25
N LEU A 125 23.02 2.63 8.80
CA LEU A 125 21.58 2.68 9.06
C LEU A 125 21.20 3.91 9.90
N GLY A 126 20.11 4.56 9.55
CA GLY A 126 19.62 5.79 10.18
C GLY A 126 20.34 7.07 9.74
N ARG A 127 21.44 6.99 8.97
CA ARG A 127 22.03 8.17 8.32
C ARG A 127 21.02 8.75 7.33
N SER A 128 20.85 10.07 7.37
CA SER A 128 20.04 10.79 6.39
C SER A 128 20.88 11.16 5.17
N LEU A 129 20.35 10.92 3.97
CA LEU A 129 20.89 11.41 2.70
C LEU A 129 19.92 12.43 2.11
N ASP A 130 20.45 13.49 1.53
CA ASP A 130 19.65 14.48 0.80
C ASP A 130 19.49 14.04 -0.66
N ILE A 131 18.35 14.38 -1.24
CA ILE A 131 18.06 14.20 -2.67
C ILE A 131 17.53 15.54 -3.16
N ALA A 132 18.31 16.23 -3.97
CA ALA A 132 17.94 17.51 -4.56
C ALA A 132 17.95 17.39 -6.08
N THR A 133 16.79 17.62 -6.70
CA THR A 133 16.61 17.72 -8.15
C THR A 133 16.27 19.17 -8.52
N ASN A 134 16.01 19.43 -9.81
CA ASN A 134 15.47 20.71 -10.25
C ASN A 134 13.99 20.92 -9.87
N ARG A 135 13.28 19.88 -9.40
CA ARG A 135 11.84 19.92 -9.08
C ARG A 135 11.54 19.86 -7.59
N TYR A 136 12.36 19.16 -6.81
CA TYR A 136 12.12 18.97 -5.38
C TYR A 136 13.43 18.79 -4.60
N GLN A 137 13.33 18.95 -3.28
CA GLN A 137 14.37 18.59 -2.34
C GLN A 137 13.75 17.84 -1.15
N VAL A 138 14.30 16.67 -0.84
CA VAL A 138 13.87 15.80 0.26
C VAL A 138 15.07 15.16 0.94
N SER A 139 14.86 14.59 2.12
CA SER A 139 15.89 13.83 2.84
C SER A 139 15.33 12.47 3.25
N GLY A 140 16.19 11.45 3.28
CA GLY A 140 15.80 10.07 3.54
C GLY A 140 16.77 9.34 4.46
N ALA A 141 16.23 8.62 5.45
CA ALA A 141 17.05 7.80 6.35
C ALA A 141 17.33 6.42 5.76
N ILE A 142 18.59 5.98 5.77
CA ILE A 142 19.00 4.64 5.32
C ILE A 142 18.35 3.57 6.21
N ARG A 143 17.51 2.72 5.63
CA ARG A 143 16.87 1.57 6.28
C ARG A 143 17.57 0.25 6.02
N SER A 144 18.21 0.11 4.86
CA SER A 144 18.99 -1.08 4.49
C SER A 144 20.03 -0.74 3.44
N VAL A 145 21.11 -1.51 3.40
CA VAL A 145 22.16 -1.47 2.36
C VAL A 145 22.29 -2.89 1.79
N GLY A 146 22.41 -3.05 0.48
CA GLY A 146 22.61 -4.36 -0.15
C GLY A 146 22.47 -4.35 -1.67
N ALA A 147 22.59 -5.52 -2.30
CA ALA A 147 22.72 -5.63 -3.76
C ALA A 147 21.38 -5.60 -4.55
N ASN A 148 20.23 -5.75 -3.92
CA ASN A 148 18.95 -5.83 -4.64
C ASN A 148 18.61 -4.48 -5.30
N ALA A 149 18.12 -4.48 -6.54
CA ALA A 149 17.80 -3.24 -7.25
C ALA A 149 16.37 -2.72 -7.01
N SER A 150 15.50 -3.55 -6.41
CA SER A 150 14.08 -3.25 -6.18
C SER A 150 13.71 -3.29 -4.70
N LEU A 151 12.61 -2.63 -4.36
CA LEU A 151 11.97 -2.75 -3.05
C LEU A 151 11.28 -4.13 -2.93
N PRO A 152 11.17 -4.69 -1.72
CA PRO A 152 10.44 -5.93 -1.47
C PRO A 152 8.93 -5.68 -1.39
N THR A 153 8.35 -5.18 -2.49
CA THR A 153 6.92 -4.89 -2.60
C THR A 153 6.14 -6.09 -3.13
N ASP A 154 4.89 -6.19 -2.74
CA ASP A 154 3.94 -7.21 -3.21
C ASP A 154 2.52 -6.61 -3.22
N THR A 155 1.52 -7.42 -3.58
CA THR A 155 0.11 -7.11 -3.38
C THR A 155 -0.46 -7.93 -2.22
N THR A 156 -1.43 -7.38 -1.50
CA THR A 156 -2.09 -8.10 -0.41
C THR A 156 -3.57 -7.79 -0.38
N ASP A 157 -4.37 -8.83 -0.53
CA ASP A 157 -5.83 -8.75 -0.41
C ASP A 157 -6.24 -8.56 1.05
N VAL A 158 -7.17 -7.66 1.29
CA VAL A 158 -7.80 -7.48 2.61
C VAL A 158 -9.30 -7.32 2.46
N LEU A 159 -10.04 -7.79 3.47
CA LEU A 159 -11.44 -7.42 3.66
C LEU A 159 -11.51 -6.35 4.73
N LEU A 160 -11.91 -5.15 4.33
CA LEU A 160 -12.12 -4.00 5.19
C LEU A 160 -13.59 -3.92 5.61
N GLU A 161 -13.85 -3.58 6.87
CA GLU A 161 -15.19 -3.21 7.34
C GLU A 161 -15.20 -1.75 7.76
N THR A 162 -16.14 -0.99 7.20
CA THR A 162 -16.32 0.43 7.51
C THR A 162 -17.81 0.78 7.59
N GLY A 163 -18.11 1.92 8.20
CA GLY A 163 -19.42 2.56 8.13
C GLY A 163 -19.30 3.80 7.24
N LEU A 164 -20.16 3.92 6.24
CA LEU A 164 -20.17 5.04 5.30
C LEU A 164 -21.54 5.72 5.30
N PRO A 165 -21.60 7.04 5.08
CA PRO A 165 -22.83 7.68 4.64
C PRO A 165 -23.43 6.94 3.45
N ALA A 166 -24.76 6.82 3.39
CA ALA A 166 -25.44 6.10 2.32
C ALA A 166 -25.07 6.65 0.92
N VAL A 167 -24.94 7.97 0.80
CA VAL A 167 -24.48 8.64 -0.43
C VAL A 167 -23.08 8.18 -0.83
N ASP A 168 -22.13 8.17 0.10
CA ASP A 168 -20.75 7.76 -0.21
C ASP A 168 -20.67 6.26 -0.52
N ALA A 169 -21.46 5.44 0.15
CA ALA A 169 -21.52 4.00 -0.09
C ALA A 169 -21.99 3.65 -1.51
N ASP A 170 -22.87 4.48 -2.10
CA ASP A 170 -23.37 4.32 -3.47
C ASP A 170 -22.34 4.78 -4.53
N GLU A 171 -21.36 5.61 -4.15
CA GLU A 171 -20.29 6.08 -5.05
C GLU A 171 -19.14 5.05 -5.17
N VAL A 172 -18.93 4.20 -4.15
CA VAL A 172 -17.87 3.18 -4.17
C VAL A 172 -18.18 2.11 -5.21
N THR A 173 -17.30 1.97 -6.21
CA THR A 173 -17.49 1.06 -7.33
C THR A 173 -16.38 0.00 -7.38
N VAL A 174 -16.74 -1.22 -7.81
CA VAL A 174 -15.75 -2.26 -8.11
C VAL A 174 -14.86 -1.82 -9.28
N GLY A 175 -13.56 -1.89 -9.07
CA GLY A 175 -12.54 -1.41 -10.00
C GLY A 175 -11.99 -0.03 -9.69
N ASP A 176 -12.53 0.67 -8.67
CA ASP A 176 -11.98 1.95 -8.22
C ASP A 176 -10.53 1.80 -7.77
N GLN A 177 -9.69 2.76 -8.16
CA GLN A 177 -8.26 2.72 -7.92
C GLN A 177 -7.80 3.97 -7.19
N LEU A 178 -7.17 3.77 -6.04
CA LEU A 178 -6.40 4.82 -5.40
C LEU A 178 -5.04 4.91 -6.07
N ARG A 179 -4.73 6.07 -6.66
CA ARG A 179 -3.45 6.32 -7.34
C ARG A 179 -2.68 7.45 -6.69
N ILE A 180 -1.38 7.25 -6.50
CA ILE A 180 -0.46 8.28 -6.01
C ILE A 180 0.73 8.36 -6.96
N GLY A 181 1.00 9.55 -7.51
CA GLY A 181 2.09 9.72 -8.49
C GLY A 181 1.93 8.81 -9.72
N GLY A 182 0.70 8.53 -10.14
CA GLY A 182 0.40 7.63 -11.25
C GLY A 182 0.50 6.13 -10.95
N GLN A 183 0.93 5.74 -9.74
CA GLN A 183 0.98 4.34 -9.30
C GLN A 183 -0.29 3.97 -8.54
N THR A 184 -0.93 2.85 -8.90
CA THR A 184 -2.07 2.30 -8.13
C THR A 184 -1.55 1.71 -6.81
N VAL A 185 -2.05 2.22 -5.68
CA VAL A 185 -1.67 1.78 -4.34
C VAL A 185 -2.76 0.92 -3.69
N ALA A 186 -4.00 1.07 -4.11
CA ALA A 186 -5.10 0.21 -3.71
C ALA A 186 -6.14 0.10 -4.82
N THR A 187 -6.80 -1.05 -4.92
CA THR A 187 -7.92 -1.29 -5.83
C THR A 187 -9.10 -1.87 -5.05
N VAL A 188 -10.30 -1.36 -5.31
CA VAL A 188 -11.56 -1.95 -4.84
C VAL A 188 -11.91 -3.13 -5.73
N GLU A 189 -11.93 -4.34 -5.17
CA GLU A 189 -12.22 -5.57 -5.90
C GLU A 189 -13.64 -6.08 -5.62
N THR A 190 -14.13 -5.87 -4.40
CA THR A 190 -15.48 -6.27 -4.01
C THR A 190 -16.10 -5.24 -3.08
N ILE A 191 -17.42 -5.10 -3.14
CA ILE A 191 -18.20 -4.28 -2.23
C ILE A 191 -19.43 -5.06 -1.80
N ASN A 192 -19.75 -4.98 -0.50
CA ASN A 192 -21.02 -5.43 0.04
C ASN A 192 -21.52 -4.35 1.01
N ALA A 193 -22.41 -3.49 0.52
CA ALA A 193 -23.06 -2.47 1.33
C ALA A 193 -24.34 -3.03 1.97
N HIS A 194 -24.54 -2.72 3.25
CA HIS A 194 -25.70 -3.17 4.00
C HIS A 194 -26.33 -2.02 4.76
N ALA A 195 -27.64 -1.84 4.59
CA ALA A 195 -28.42 -0.87 5.35
C ALA A 195 -28.28 -1.09 6.86
N THR A 196 -28.26 0.01 7.61
CA THR A 196 -28.25 0.01 9.07
C THR A 196 -29.57 0.55 9.62
N ARG A 197 -29.67 0.68 10.95
CA ARG A 197 -30.85 1.30 11.58
C ARG A 197 -30.98 2.79 11.23
N ASP A 198 -29.85 3.44 10.93
CA ASP A 198 -29.84 4.79 10.41
C ASP A 198 -29.87 4.71 8.87
N PRO A 199 -30.93 5.19 8.21
CA PRO A 199 -31.05 5.10 6.75
C PRO A 199 -30.00 5.94 6.02
N ASN A 200 -29.29 6.83 6.71
CA ASN A 200 -28.21 7.62 6.12
C ASN A 200 -26.84 6.96 6.29
N GLN A 201 -26.77 5.76 6.87
CA GLN A 201 -25.53 5.06 7.16
C GLN A 201 -25.61 3.61 6.68
N HIS A 202 -24.63 3.22 5.89
CA HIS A 202 -24.41 1.85 5.44
C HIS A 202 -23.21 1.26 6.16
N ARG A 203 -23.31 -0.03 6.49
CA ARG A 203 -22.14 -0.82 6.88
C ARG A 203 -21.62 -1.51 5.63
N VAL A 204 -20.38 -1.23 5.28
CA VAL A 204 -19.78 -1.67 4.01
C VAL A 204 -18.61 -2.60 4.29
N LEU A 205 -18.63 -3.75 3.63
CA LEU A 205 -17.49 -4.66 3.54
C LEU A 205 -16.83 -4.48 2.18
N VAL A 206 -15.60 -3.99 2.16
CA VAL A 206 -14.85 -3.68 0.94
C VAL A 206 -13.66 -4.63 0.83
N GLY A 207 -13.62 -5.44 -0.22
CA GLY A 207 -12.44 -6.21 -0.59
C GLY A 207 -11.46 -5.33 -1.34
N LEU A 208 -10.23 -5.19 -0.82
CA LEU A 208 -9.20 -4.34 -1.38
C LEU A 208 -7.95 -5.14 -1.71
N THR A 209 -7.39 -4.92 -2.91
CA THR A 209 -6.01 -5.31 -3.23
C THR A 209 -5.08 -4.14 -2.92
N LEU A 210 -4.18 -4.29 -1.94
CA LEU A 210 -3.24 -3.24 -1.53
C LEU A 210 -1.85 -3.47 -2.11
N ALA A 211 -1.18 -2.42 -2.58
CA ALA A 211 0.26 -2.46 -2.85
C ALA A 211 1.03 -2.34 -1.52
N THR A 212 1.70 -3.41 -1.10
CA THR A 212 2.36 -3.50 0.20
C THR A 212 3.87 -3.57 0.06
N ILE A 213 4.57 -3.27 1.16
CA ILE A 213 6.02 -3.44 1.28
C ILE A 213 6.34 -4.35 2.47
N SER A 214 7.33 -5.22 2.30
CA SER A 214 7.83 -6.08 3.36
C SER A 214 8.98 -5.40 4.11
N ASP A 215 8.81 -5.23 5.43
CA ASP A 215 9.86 -4.79 6.35
C ASP A 215 10.18 -5.96 7.30
N GLY A 216 11.26 -6.69 6.99
CA GLY A 216 11.54 -7.99 7.61
C GLY A 216 10.39 -8.98 7.38
N ASP A 217 9.85 -9.52 8.48
CA ASP A 217 8.71 -10.46 8.45
C ASP A 217 7.33 -9.75 8.49
N THR A 218 7.28 -8.42 8.36
CA THR A 218 6.04 -7.65 8.45
C THR A 218 5.69 -6.99 7.14
N THR A 219 4.58 -7.42 6.53
CA THR A 219 3.91 -6.73 5.43
C THR A 219 3.20 -5.48 5.93
N ARG A 220 3.44 -4.33 5.29
CA ARG A 220 2.83 -3.05 5.62
C ARG A 220 2.21 -2.39 4.40
N PHE A 221 1.17 -1.60 4.64
CA PHE A 221 0.63 -0.60 3.73
C PHE A 221 0.96 0.77 4.31
N GLY A 222 1.96 1.45 3.75
CA GLY A 222 2.58 2.62 4.39
C GLY A 222 3.19 2.26 5.75
N VAL A 223 2.76 2.95 6.80
CA VAL A 223 3.17 2.64 8.18
C VAL A 223 2.34 1.54 8.83
N THR A 224 1.19 1.21 8.27
CA THR A 224 0.20 0.33 8.89
C THR A 224 0.54 -1.14 8.60
N PRO A 225 0.77 -1.98 9.62
CA PRO A 225 0.90 -3.41 9.40
C PRO A 225 -0.40 -4.00 8.85
N VAL A 226 -0.32 -4.80 7.78
CA VAL A 226 -1.49 -5.43 7.18
C VAL A 226 -1.90 -6.65 8.00
N ARG A 227 -2.66 -6.41 9.07
CA ARG A 227 -3.08 -7.42 10.05
C ARG A 227 -4.51 -7.15 10.49
N ARG A 228 -5.25 -8.22 10.80
CA ARG A 228 -6.61 -8.14 11.33
C ARG A 228 -6.69 -7.22 12.55
N GLY A 229 -7.69 -6.35 12.58
CA GLY A 229 -7.98 -5.41 13.66
C GLY A 229 -7.35 -4.03 13.48
N ASN A 230 -6.33 -3.90 12.63
CA ASN A 230 -5.75 -2.60 12.29
C ASN A 230 -6.69 -1.79 11.39
N THR A 231 -6.63 -0.47 11.51
CA THR A 231 -7.41 0.46 10.69
C THR A 231 -6.63 0.89 9.46
N LEU A 232 -7.29 0.98 8.32
CA LEU A 232 -6.80 1.65 7.12
C LEU A 232 -7.67 2.89 6.86
N SER A 233 -7.02 3.95 6.39
CA SER A 233 -7.64 5.16 5.88
C SER A 233 -7.21 5.34 4.43
N LEU A 234 -8.17 5.37 3.52
CA LEU A 234 -7.96 5.49 2.08
C LEU A 234 -8.90 6.57 1.56
N ALA A 235 -8.36 7.67 1.04
CA ALA A 235 -9.16 8.74 0.45
C ALA A 235 -8.98 8.74 -1.07
N THR A 236 -10.09 8.70 -1.81
CA THR A 236 -10.15 9.02 -3.25
C THR A 236 -10.57 10.47 -3.45
N ASP A 237 -10.80 10.89 -4.69
CA ASP A 237 -11.35 12.22 -4.97
C ASP A 237 -12.86 12.28 -4.65
N GLU A 238 -13.52 11.13 -4.56
CA GLU A 238 -14.97 10.96 -4.40
C GLU A 238 -15.38 10.60 -2.96
N TYR A 239 -14.63 9.73 -2.28
CA TYR A 239 -14.99 9.21 -0.96
C TYR A 239 -13.77 8.86 -0.10
N GLU A 240 -14.00 8.67 1.21
CA GLU A 240 -12.99 8.21 2.16
C GLU A 240 -13.43 6.89 2.81
N LEU A 241 -12.52 5.92 2.86
CA LEU A 241 -12.71 4.64 3.53
C LEU A 241 -11.86 4.61 4.79
N ASP A 242 -12.51 4.78 5.93
CA ASP A 242 -11.93 4.56 7.26
C ASP A 242 -12.45 3.25 7.84
N GLY A 243 -11.69 2.18 7.71
CA GLY A 243 -12.18 0.84 8.04
C GLY A 243 -11.19 -0.01 8.82
N ARG A 244 -11.70 -1.04 9.49
CA ARG A 244 -10.87 -2.04 10.17
C ARG A 244 -10.68 -3.26 9.29
N ILE A 245 -9.45 -3.76 9.21
CA ILE A 245 -9.14 -5.01 8.52
C ILE A 245 -9.82 -6.15 9.26
N GLN A 246 -10.82 -6.78 8.65
CA GLN A 246 -11.45 -7.98 9.17
C GLN A 246 -10.66 -9.24 8.80
N ARG A 247 -10.10 -9.28 7.58
CA ARG A 247 -9.36 -10.43 7.05
C ARG A 247 -8.20 -9.98 6.16
N VAL A 248 -7.18 -10.82 6.09
CA VAL A 248 -5.99 -10.65 5.23
C VAL A 248 -5.87 -11.90 4.34
N GLY A 249 -5.41 -11.71 3.11
CA GLY A 249 -5.27 -12.74 2.08
C GLY A 249 -6.58 -13.17 1.42
N THR A 250 -7.62 -12.33 1.50
CA THR A 250 -8.93 -12.61 0.90
C THR A 250 -9.76 -11.34 0.79
N LEU A 251 -10.54 -11.26 -0.28
CA LEU A 251 -11.45 -10.16 -0.60
C LEU A 251 -12.89 -10.45 -0.15
N GLU A 252 -13.16 -11.65 0.38
CA GLU A 252 -14.52 -12.12 0.65
C GLU A 252 -14.80 -12.30 2.15
N PRO A 253 -16.05 -12.07 2.59
CA PRO A 253 -16.51 -12.48 3.91
C PRO A 253 -16.43 -14.01 4.10
N PRO A 254 -16.34 -14.51 5.34
CA PRO A 254 -16.29 -15.95 5.61
C PRO A 254 -17.62 -16.64 5.23
N GLY A 255 -17.53 -17.95 4.99
CA GLY A 255 -18.68 -18.80 4.67
C GLY A 255 -19.09 -18.75 3.20
N THR A 256 -20.01 -19.64 2.82
CA THR A 256 -20.57 -19.76 1.46
C THR A 256 -21.94 -19.08 1.43
N PRO A 257 -22.23 -18.24 0.42
CA PRO A 257 -23.56 -17.64 0.28
C PRO A 257 -24.62 -18.71 0.02
N THR A 258 -25.75 -18.63 0.73
CA THR A 258 -26.92 -19.50 0.55
C THR A 258 -28.19 -18.76 0.97
N ILE A 259 -29.35 -19.28 0.60
CA ILE A 259 -30.65 -18.73 1.00
C ILE A 259 -31.16 -19.52 2.21
N ARG A 260 -31.57 -18.82 3.26
CA ARG A 260 -32.23 -19.37 4.45
C ARG A 260 -33.58 -18.71 4.66
N THR A 261 -34.63 -19.52 4.76
CA THR A 261 -35.93 -19.04 5.23
C THR A 261 -35.89 -18.90 6.75
N VAL A 262 -36.25 -17.71 7.24
CA VAL A 262 -36.32 -17.40 8.67
C VAL A 262 -37.66 -16.76 9.00
N THR A 263 -38.07 -16.93 10.25
CA THR A 263 -39.23 -16.22 10.81
C THR A 263 -38.72 -15.08 11.68
N LEU A 264 -39.17 -13.87 11.34
CA LEU A 264 -38.84 -12.63 12.02
C LEU A 264 -40.10 -12.07 12.69
N GLU A 265 -39.94 -11.48 13.86
CA GLU A 265 -41.03 -10.88 14.62
C GLU A 265 -40.74 -9.41 14.91
N ILE A 266 -41.77 -8.57 14.75
CA ILE A 266 -41.78 -7.18 15.15
C ILE A 266 -42.95 -6.99 16.10
N SER A 267 -42.67 -6.71 17.36
CA SER A 267 -43.69 -6.58 18.40
C SER A 267 -44.17 -5.14 18.57
N GLU A 268 -45.40 -4.98 19.07
CA GLU A 268 -45.99 -3.69 19.48
C GLU A 268 -45.99 -2.60 18.40
N VAL A 269 -46.21 -3.01 17.15
CA VAL A 269 -46.27 -2.13 15.99
C VAL A 269 -47.65 -1.48 15.89
N ARG A 270 -47.75 -0.18 15.62
CA ARG A 270 -49.08 0.43 15.37
C ARG A 270 -49.74 -0.18 14.14
N GLU A 271 -51.05 -0.42 14.21
CA GLU A 271 -51.84 -1.04 13.14
C GLU A 271 -51.62 -0.41 11.75
N ASP A 272 -51.56 0.92 11.66
CA ASP A 272 -51.34 1.63 10.40
C ASP A 272 -49.97 1.34 9.76
N PHE A 273 -48.94 1.10 10.58
CA PHE A 273 -47.63 0.65 10.10
C PHE A 273 -47.61 -0.86 9.81
N ALA A 274 -48.29 -1.67 10.63
CA ALA A 274 -48.38 -3.12 10.42
C ALA A 274 -49.04 -3.46 9.07
N GLU A 275 -50.05 -2.70 8.66
CA GLU A 275 -50.73 -2.85 7.36
C GLU A 275 -49.83 -2.54 6.16
N THR A 276 -48.68 -1.88 6.36
CA THR A 276 -47.75 -1.60 5.25
C THR A 276 -47.02 -2.86 4.79
N PHE A 277 -46.84 -3.86 5.67
CA PHE A 277 -46.11 -5.10 5.35
C PHE A 277 -46.91 -5.99 4.42
N HIS A 278 -46.25 -6.48 3.37
CA HIS A 278 -46.84 -7.45 2.46
C HIS A 278 -45.79 -8.38 1.85
N ALA A 279 -46.23 -9.58 1.48
CA ALA A 279 -45.39 -10.53 0.76
C ALA A 279 -44.91 -9.92 -0.57
N GLY A 280 -43.66 -10.21 -0.94
CA GLY A 280 -43.01 -9.68 -2.13
C GLY A 280 -42.10 -8.47 -1.86
N MET A 281 -42.15 -7.87 -0.68
CA MET A 281 -41.15 -6.89 -0.24
C MET A 281 -39.73 -7.48 -0.29
N THR A 282 -38.76 -6.68 -0.72
CA THR A 282 -37.38 -7.13 -0.88
C THR A 282 -36.39 -6.08 -0.44
N GLU A 283 -35.31 -6.53 0.18
CA GLU A 283 -34.07 -5.77 0.24
C GLU A 283 -33.18 -6.13 -0.95
N ARG A 284 -32.57 -5.12 -1.55
CA ARG A 284 -31.57 -5.29 -2.61
C ARG A 284 -30.28 -4.56 -2.25
N ALA A 285 -29.17 -5.16 -2.67
CA ALA A 285 -27.88 -4.50 -2.77
C ALA A 285 -27.39 -4.80 -4.19
N ASP A 286 -27.11 -3.75 -4.96
CA ASP A 286 -26.91 -3.84 -6.41
C ASP A 286 -28.06 -4.61 -7.09
N ASP A 287 -27.72 -5.59 -7.95
CA ASP A 287 -28.69 -6.46 -8.63
C ASP A 287 -29.10 -7.70 -7.79
N GLU A 288 -28.57 -7.85 -6.58
CA GLU A 288 -28.79 -9.04 -5.74
C GLU A 288 -29.91 -8.83 -4.71
N THR A 289 -30.74 -9.86 -4.50
CA THR A 289 -31.80 -9.83 -3.48
C THR A 289 -31.25 -10.37 -2.16
N ILE A 290 -31.00 -9.46 -1.21
CA ILE A 290 -30.45 -9.80 0.10
C ILE A 290 -31.51 -10.39 1.04
N ALA A 291 -32.76 -9.90 0.92
CA ALA A 291 -33.89 -10.41 1.68
C ALA A 291 -35.17 -10.35 0.85
N ARG A 292 -36.05 -11.32 1.04
CA ARG A 292 -37.39 -11.35 0.43
C ARG A 292 -38.42 -11.82 1.44
N VAL A 293 -39.41 -10.98 1.71
CA VAL A 293 -40.57 -11.36 2.51
C VAL A 293 -41.48 -12.24 1.68
N THR A 294 -41.69 -13.48 2.10
CA THR A 294 -42.53 -14.48 1.40
C THR A 294 -43.91 -14.61 2.03
N ASN A 295 -44.04 -14.34 3.32
CA ASN A 295 -45.32 -14.34 4.04
C ASN A 295 -45.33 -13.26 5.14
N VAL A 296 -46.51 -12.73 5.43
CA VAL A 296 -46.75 -11.76 6.49
C VAL A 296 -47.99 -12.19 7.25
N ASP A 297 -47.88 -12.28 8.58
CA ASP A 297 -48.97 -12.54 9.51
C ASP A 297 -49.03 -11.41 10.53
N VAL A 298 -50.23 -10.90 10.81
CA VAL A 298 -50.45 -9.74 11.67
C VAL A 298 -51.53 -10.07 12.68
N GLU A 299 -51.17 -10.07 13.95
CA GLU A 299 -52.07 -10.37 15.07
C GLU A 299 -52.15 -9.18 16.04
N PRO A 300 -53.25 -8.98 16.77
CA PRO A 300 -53.28 -8.01 17.86
C PRO A 300 -52.22 -8.30 18.92
N SER A 301 -51.45 -7.29 19.34
CA SER A 301 -50.49 -7.47 20.44
C SER A 301 -51.22 -7.82 21.73
N THR A 302 -50.57 -8.54 22.64
CA THR A 302 -51.18 -8.90 23.93
C THR A 302 -51.04 -7.80 24.98
N LEU A 303 -52.14 -7.39 25.59
CA LEU A 303 -52.17 -6.47 26.74
C LEU A 303 -52.55 -7.22 28.02
N ILE A 304 -51.66 -7.19 29.02
CA ILE A 304 -51.94 -7.74 30.36
C ILE A 304 -52.48 -6.61 31.24
N THR A 305 -53.71 -6.78 31.73
CA THR A 305 -54.38 -5.81 32.63
C THR A 305 -54.62 -6.43 34.00
N THR A 306 -54.56 -5.61 35.05
CA THR A 306 -54.89 -6.03 36.42
C THR A 306 -56.18 -5.35 36.86
N GLY A 307 -57.19 -6.14 37.23
CA GLY A 307 -58.46 -5.64 37.73
C GLY A 307 -58.37 -5.11 39.17
N ASP A 308 -59.36 -4.33 39.60
CA ASP A 308 -59.44 -3.76 40.95
C ASP A 308 -59.52 -4.83 42.06
N ASP A 309 -59.88 -6.07 41.70
CA ASP A 309 -59.91 -7.25 42.57
C ASP A 309 -58.58 -8.03 42.60
N GLY A 310 -57.55 -7.56 41.87
CA GLY A 310 -56.27 -8.24 41.72
C GLY A 310 -56.25 -9.35 40.66
N SER A 311 -57.33 -9.54 39.88
CA SER A 311 -57.35 -10.49 38.77
C SER A 311 -56.45 -10.04 37.61
N VAL A 312 -55.76 -11.00 36.97
CA VAL A 312 -54.95 -10.75 35.76
C VAL A 312 -55.75 -11.16 34.53
N ASN A 313 -56.00 -10.21 33.62
CA ASN A 313 -56.73 -10.42 32.38
C ASN A 313 -55.80 -10.19 31.19
N VAL A 314 -55.80 -11.13 30.25
CA VAL A 314 -55.07 -11.03 28.98
C VAL A 314 -56.08 -10.63 27.91
N VAL A 315 -55.88 -9.47 27.29
CA VAL A 315 -56.77 -8.91 26.27
C VAL A 315 -55.97 -8.44 25.07
N ASP A 316 -56.61 -8.32 23.92
CA ASP A 316 -55.98 -7.79 22.71
C ASP A 316 -55.72 -6.29 22.86
N HIS A 317 -54.56 -5.83 22.40
CA HIS A 317 -54.23 -4.42 22.35
C HIS A 317 -55.06 -3.75 21.24
N PRO A 318 -55.79 -2.65 21.52
CA PRO A 318 -56.71 -2.06 20.55
C PRO A 318 -56.03 -1.50 19.29
N ILE A 319 -54.79 -0.99 19.44
CA ILE A 319 -54.05 -0.30 18.37
C ILE A 319 -52.81 -1.06 17.89
N ASN A 320 -51.97 -1.56 18.81
CA ASN A 320 -50.75 -2.27 18.46
C ASN A 320 -51.01 -3.70 17.97
N ARG A 321 -50.14 -4.15 17.08
CA ARG A 321 -50.12 -5.44 16.40
C ARG A 321 -48.71 -6.04 16.51
N ASP A 322 -48.65 -7.35 16.58
CA ASP A 322 -47.42 -8.11 16.42
C ASP A 322 -47.38 -8.62 14.97
N VAL A 323 -46.25 -8.40 14.30
CA VAL A 323 -46.05 -8.76 12.89
C VAL A 323 -45.03 -9.88 12.80
N THR A 324 -45.45 -11.00 12.22
CA THR A 324 -44.58 -12.14 11.91
C THR A 324 -44.29 -12.20 10.41
N LEU A 325 -43.02 -12.10 10.04
CA LEU A 325 -42.55 -12.16 8.65
C LEU A 325 -41.83 -13.49 8.40
N THR A 326 -42.28 -14.26 7.41
CA THR A 326 -41.46 -15.33 6.83
C THR A 326 -40.60 -14.71 5.72
N THR A 327 -39.28 -14.80 5.86
CA THR A 327 -38.34 -14.08 4.99
C THR A 327 -37.23 -15.01 4.52
N ASP A 328 -36.99 -15.03 3.21
CA ASP A 328 -35.80 -15.66 2.63
C ASP A 328 -34.64 -14.67 2.70
N LEU A 329 -33.59 -15.02 3.45
CA LEU A 329 -32.38 -14.21 3.62
C LEU A 329 -31.22 -14.84 2.86
N GLN A 330 -30.45 -14.00 2.16
CA GLN A 330 -29.13 -14.37 1.68
C GLN A 330 -28.14 -14.33 2.84
N VAL A 331 -27.79 -15.51 3.34
CA VAL A 331 -26.88 -15.70 4.46
C VAL A 331 -25.54 -16.24 3.97
N ARG A 332 -24.55 -16.27 4.85
CA ARG A 332 -23.30 -17.00 4.65
C ARG A 332 -23.13 -18.07 5.72
N GLU A 333 -22.91 -19.30 5.28
CA GLU A 333 -22.70 -20.45 6.16
C GLU A 333 -21.23 -20.79 6.29
N ALA A 334 -20.73 -20.83 7.51
CA ALA A 334 -19.40 -21.27 7.85
C ALA A 334 -19.45 -22.37 8.92
N THR A 335 -18.33 -23.05 9.17
CA THR A 335 -18.20 -24.03 10.25
C THR A 335 -18.48 -23.43 11.64
N THR A 336 -18.33 -22.12 11.78
CA THR A 336 -18.61 -21.35 12.99
C THR A 336 -20.08 -20.95 13.16
N GLY A 337 -20.92 -21.19 12.15
CA GLY A 337 -22.34 -20.85 12.15
C GLY A 337 -22.76 -19.99 10.95
N THR A 338 -24.04 -19.65 10.93
CA THR A 338 -24.67 -18.84 9.88
C THR A 338 -24.61 -17.35 10.22
N THR A 339 -24.32 -16.53 9.22
CA THR A 339 -24.29 -15.08 9.35
C THR A 339 -25.17 -14.41 8.30
N PHE A 340 -25.86 -13.34 8.69
CA PHE A 340 -26.59 -12.45 7.79
C PHE A 340 -25.96 -11.06 7.87
N LYS A 341 -25.55 -10.50 6.73
CA LYS A 341 -24.82 -9.22 6.67
C LYS A 341 -23.62 -9.20 7.63
N GLY A 342 -22.88 -10.30 7.72
CA GLY A 342 -21.72 -10.46 8.61
C GLY A 342 -22.01 -10.50 10.12
N ARG A 343 -23.29 -10.53 10.55
CA ARG A 343 -23.69 -10.73 11.95
C ARG A 343 -24.24 -12.13 12.15
N SER A 344 -24.03 -12.72 13.33
CA SER A 344 -24.52 -14.08 13.60
C SER A 344 -26.04 -14.13 13.58
N LEU A 345 -26.57 -15.07 12.81
CA LEU A 345 -28.00 -15.32 12.68
C LEU A 345 -28.38 -16.47 13.61
N GLN A 346 -29.00 -16.14 14.74
CA GLN A 346 -29.44 -17.08 15.77
C GLN A 346 -30.82 -16.65 16.27
N GLN A 347 -31.54 -17.56 16.91
CA GLN A 347 -32.78 -17.20 17.60
C GLN A 347 -32.51 -16.13 18.67
N GLY A 348 -33.36 -15.09 18.69
CA GLY A 348 -33.20 -13.92 19.53
C GLY A 348 -32.24 -12.85 19.00
N SER A 349 -31.50 -13.12 17.92
CA SER A 349 -30.72 -12.09 17.23
C SER A 349 -31.65 -11.10 16.53
N THR A 350 -31.18 -9.86 16.40
CA THR A 350 -31.90 -8.82 15.68
C THR A 350 -31.32 -8.61 14.29
N VAL A 351 -32.19 -8.53 13.28
CA VAL A 351 -31.84 -8.21 11.90
C VAL A 351 -32.43 -6.86 11.50
N VAL A 352 -31.70 -6.15 10.65
CA VAL A 352 -32.18 -4.92 10.02
C VAL A 352 -32.41 -5.21 8.55
N LEU A 353 -33.62 -4.94 8.07
CA LEU A 353 -34.00 -5.10 6.68
C LEU A 353 -34.42 -3.75 6.11
N ASP A 354 -33.87 -3.39 4.95
CA ASP A 354 -34.37 -2.27 4.17
C ASP A 354 -35.26 -2.79 3.04
N LEU A 355 -36.58 -2.70 3.24
CA LEU A 355 -37.58 -3.22 2.32
C LEU A 355 -37.97 -2.18 1.24
N GLY A 356 -37.10 -1.20 1.01
CA GLY A 356 -37.19 -0.17 -0.04
C GLY A 356 -38.15 0.98 0.28
N THR A 357 -39.27 0.70 0.96
CA THR A 357 -40.19 1.75 1.46
C THR A 357 -40.05 1.98 2.97
N THR A 358 -39.46 1.02 3.67
CA THR A 358 -39.34 1.04 5.13
C THR A 358 -38.12 0.25 5.55
N THR A 359 -37.36 0.79 6.51
CA THR A 359 -36.30 0.07 7.20
C THR A 359 -36.85 -0.44 8.51
N ILE A 360 -36.75 -1.76 8.73
CA ILE A 360 -37.25 -2.41 9.92
C ILE A 360 -36.16 -3.08 10.72
N GLU A 361 -36.43 -3.18 12.00
CA GLU A 361 -35.67 -3.99 12.94
C GLU A 361 -36.58 -5.12 13.44
N ALA A 362 -36.14 -6.37 13.26
CA ALA A 362 -36.94 -7.54 13.60
C ALA A 362 -36.12 -8.58 14.36
N THR A 363 -36.76 -9.29 15.29
CA THR A 363 -36.15 -10.36 16.09
C THR A 363 -36.32 -11.68 15.38
N VAL A 364 -35.25 -12.47 15.27
CA VAL A 364 -35.30 -13.82 14.73
C VAL A 364 -35.97 -14.74 15.74
N VAL A 365 -37.18 -15.22 15.45
CA VAL A 365 -37.89 -16.17 16.33
C VAL A 365 -37.63 -17.63 15.93
N ASN A 366 -37.38 -17.87 14.65
CA ASN A 366 -36.91 -19.14 14.15
C ASN A 366 -35.94 -18.92 12.98
N ALA A 367 -34.79 -19.58 13.03
CA ALA A 367 -33.91 -19.75 11.89
C ALA A 367 -33.90 -21.25 11.60
N ASP A 368 -34.73 -21.72 10.66
CA ASP A 368 -34.77 -23.13 10.32
C ASP A 368 -33.35 -23.58 9.89
N ALA A 369 -32.81 -24.58 10.58
CA ALA A 369 -31.42 -25.07 10.50
C ALA A 369 -31.21 -26.17 9.46
#